data_AF-A0A7W1UNH9-F1
#
_entry.id   AF-A0A7W1UNH9-F1
#
_cell.length_a   1.000
_cell.length_b   1.000
_cell.length_c   1.000
_cell.angle_alpha   90.00
_cell.angle_beta   90.00
_cell.angle_gamma   90.00
#
_symmetry.space_group_name_H-M   'P 1'
#
loop_
_entity.id
_entity.type
_entity.pdbx_description
1 polymer ?
#
loop_
_entity_poly.entity_id
_entity_poly.type
_entity_poly.pdbx_seq_one_letter_code
_entity_poly.pdbx_strand_id
1 'polypeptide(L)'
;MSEFHDDYPQYEFMAHHSEEDGKKKRRKLWNVFWIMLVVTIIELIIGFQASSWGLLNDDRTSSIVLKVLFIGLTIGKAYFIVFSFMHLGDEKKAMKWSILAPYTIFIIYLIGICVEEANYCRVNKHEMDNIIVQQKIELNEAAKHPHAEGGHDAGGAHETHEETAKPAESGHH
;
A
#
# COMPACT_ATOMS: atom_id res chain seq x y z
N MET A 1 4.18 52.55 32.89
CA MET A 1 3.57 51.64 31.89
C MET A 1 2.57 50.80 32.67
N SER A 2 1.30 51.17 32.68
CA SER A 2 0.25 50.40 33.37
C SER A 2 0.07 49.10 32.60
N GLU A 3 0.46 48.00 33.24
CA GLU A 3 0.24 46.64 32.76
C GLU A 3 -1.27 46.47 32.52
N PHE A 4 -1.62 46.11 31.29
CA PHE A 4 -2.99 46.00 30.81
C PHE A 4 -3.65 44.80 31.50
N HIS A 5 -4.30 45.06 32.64
CA HIS A 5 -4.99 44.07 33.44
C HIS A 5 -6.40 43.90 32.88
N ASP A 6 -6.50 43.11 31.81
CA ASP A 6 -7.78 42.74 31.20
C ASP A 6 -8.51 41.74 32.10
N ASP A 7 -9.76 42.06 32.47
CA ASP A 7 -10.63 41.24 33.34
C ASP A 7 -11.18 39.98 32.62
N TYR A 8 -10.55 39.58 31.52
CA TYR A 8 -10.87 38.36 30.80
C TYR A 8 -10.24 37.16 31.52
N PRO A 9 -10.94 36.01 31.61
CA PRO A 9 -10.36 34.81 32.20
C PRO A 9 -9.07 34.44 31.45
N GLN A 10 -7.93 34.37 32.14
CA GLN A 10 -6.66 34.01 31.52
C GLN A 10 -6.62 32.53 31.14
N TYR A 11 -7.13 32.23 29.95
CA TYR A 11 -7.20 30.88 29.38
C TYR A 11 -5.81 30.26 29.21
N GLU A 12 -4.79 31.07 28.97
CA GLU A 12 -3.39 30.65 28.83
C GLU A 12 -2.88 29.97 30.11
N PHE A 13 -3.23 30.53 31.27
CA PHE A 13 -2.81 29.99 32.57
C PHE A 13 -3.62 28.74 32.97
N MET A 14 -4.89 28.66 32.56
CA MET A 14 -5.77 27.51 32.79
C MET A 14 -5.46 26.31 31.87
N ALA A 15 -4.85 26.56 30.71
CA ALA A 15 -4.43 25.54 29.75
C ALA A 15 -3.07 24.90 30.08
N HIS A 16 -2.42 25.28 31.19
CA HIS A 16 -1.24 24.59 31.71
C HIS A 16 -1.62 23.20 32.21
N HIS A 17 -1.66 22.25 31.27
CA HIS A 17 -1.70 20.83 31.58
C HIS A 17 -0.57 20.51 32.56
N SER A 18 -0.92 19.95 33.71
CA SER A 18 0.06 19.58 34.73
C SER A 18 1.14 18.68 34.11
N GLU A 19 2.42 18.92 34.41
CA GLU A 19 3.51 18.08 33.88
C GLU A 19 3.29 16.59 34.19
N GLU A 20 2.63 16.30 35.31
CA GLU A 20 2.24 14.98 35.79
C GLU A 20 1.39 14.21 34.76
N ASP A 21 0.43 14.89 34.13
CA ASP A 21 -0.48 14.28 33.15
C ASP A 21 0.24 13.98 31.82
N GLY A 22 1.14 14.87 31.41
CA GLY A 22 1.97 14.67 30.22
C GLY A 22 2.93 13.48 30.38
N LYS A 23 3.53 13.30 31.56
CA LYS A 23 4.43 12.17 31.87
C LYS A 23 3.69 10.83 31.78
N LYS A 24 2.46 10.74 32.28
CA LYS A 24 1.64 9.51 32.20
C LYS A 24 1.28 9.14 30.77
N LYS A 25 0.88 10.11 29.94
CA LYS A 25 0.55 9.88 28.51
C LYS A 25 1.76 9.38 27.72
N ARG A 26 2.93 10.02 27.89
CA ARG A 26 4.18 9.59 27.24
C ARG A 26 4.58 8.18 27.66
N ARG A 27 4.47 7.84 28.95
CA ARG A 27 4.78 6.49 29.44
C ARG A 27 3.86 5.42 28.84
N LYS A 28 2.56 5.70 28.72
CA LYS A 28 1.61 4.79 28.07
C LYS A 28 1.97 4.55 26.61
N LEU A 29 2.34 5.60 25.88
CA LEU A 29 2.78 5.51 24.48
C LEU A 29 4.01 4.60 24.33
N TRP A 30 5.02 4.81 25.17
CA TRP A 30 6.24 4.00 25.19
C TRP A 30 5.96 2.53 25.51
N ASN A 31 5.07 2.24 26.47
CA ASN A 31 4.70 0.85 26.79
C ASN A 31 4.02 0.15 25.61
N VAL A 32 3.05 0.83 24.98
CA VAL A 32 2.31 0.30 23.83
C VAL A 32 3.25 0.06 22.65
N PHE A 33 4.14 1.02 22.39
CA PHE A 33 5.16 0.91 21.34
C PHE A 33 6.04 -0.33 21.54
N TRP A 34 6.59 -0.54 22.74
CA TRP A 34 7.45 -1.70 23.01
C TRP A 34 6.70 -3.02 22.92
N ILE A 35 5.45 -3.09 23.41
CA ILE A 35 4.63 -4.32 23.30
C ILE A 35 4.40 -4.66 21.82
N MET A 36 3.99 -3.69 21.00
CA MET A 36 3.74 -3.90 19.58
C MET A 36 5.02 -4.22 18.80
N LEU A 37 6.14 -3.60 19.17
CA LEU A 37 7.45 -3.91 18.59
C LEU A 37 7.83 -5.37 18.85
N VAL A 38 7.74 -5.82 20.11
CA VAL A 38 8.09 -7.19 20.49
C VAL A 38 7.20 -8.20 19.76
N VAL A 39 5.88 -7.95 19.71
CA VAL A 39 4.94 -8.81 18.97
C VAL A 39 5.32 -8.87 17.48
N THR A 40 5.71 -7.74 16.87
CA THR A 40 6.13 -7.68 15.47
C THR A 40 7.44 -8.42 15.21
N ILE A 41 8.40 -8.34 16.14
CA ILE A 41 9.66 -9.09 16.04
C ILE A 41 9.38 -10.60 16.13
N ILE A 42 8.51 -11.02 17.05
CA ILE A 42 8.12 -12.43 17.18
C ILE A 42 7.43 -12.91 15.90
N GLU A 43 6.50 -12.12 15.35
CA GLU A 43 5.83 -12.40 14.07
C GLU A 43 6.86 -12.63 12.95
N LEU A 44 7.84 -11.73 12.82
CA LEU A 44 8.92 -11.82 11.83
C LEU A 44 9.76 -13.10 11.99
N ILE A 45 10.14 -13.45 13.23
CA ILE A 45 10.92 -14.66 13.53
C ILE A 45 10.13 -15.92 13.14
N ILE A 46 8.84 -15.98 13.46
CA ILE A 46 7.95 -17.08 13.05
C ILE A 46 7.91 -17.18 11.52
N GLY A 47 7.85 -16.05 10.82
CA GLY A 47 7.88 -15.99 9.35
C GLY A 47 9.17 -16.54 8.76
N PHE A 48 10.32 -16.10 9.27
CA PHE A 48 11.63 -16.59 8.80
C PHE A 48 11.84 -18.08 9.12
N GLN A 49 11.41 -18.52 10.30
CA GLN A 49 11.58 -19.91 10.73
C GLN A 49 10.51 -20.86 10.16
N ALA A 50 9.48 -20.33 9.48
CA ALA A 50 8.36 -21.13 8.95
C ALA A 50 8.82 -22.32 8.08
N SER A 51 9.88 -22.14 7.30
CA SER A 51 10.48 -23.20 6.48
C SER A 51 11.09 -24.32 7.33
N SER A 52 11.80 -23.96 8.40
CA SER A 52 12.46 -24.93 9.28
C SER A 52 11.51 -25.62 10.26
N TRP A 53 10.38 -25.01 10.59
CA TRP A 53 9.37 -25.60 11.49
C TRP A 53 8.31 -26.43 10.75
N GLY A 54 8.47 -26.65 9.44
CA GLY A 54 7.52 -27.41 8.65
C GLY A 54 6.14 -26.73 8.54
N LEU A 55 6.09 -25.41 8.68
CA LEU A 55 4.86 -24.61 8.48
C LEU A 55 4.63 -24.25 7.01
N LEU A 56 5.41 -24.83 6.10
CA LEU A 56 5.20 -24.77 4.66
C LEU A 56 4.56 -26.07 4.17
N ASN A 57 3.70 -25.96 3.17
CA ASN A 57 3.18 -27.11 2.44
C ASN A 57 4.30 -27.73 1.55
N ASP A 58 4.07 -28.94 1.04
CA ASP A 58 5.03 -29.67 0.17
C ASP A 58 5.47 -28.88 -1.08
N ASP A 59 4.62 -27.97 -1.56
CA ASP A 59 4.86 -27.09 -2.70
C ASP A 59 5.66 -25.81 -2.33
N ARG A 60 6.24 -25.73 -1.12
CA ARG A 60 6.88 -24.52 -0.54
C ARG A 60 5.92 -23.35 -0.33
N THR A 61 4.61 -23.54 -0.47
CA THR A 61 3.63 -22.48 -0.22
C THR A 61 3.35 -22.36 1.27
N SER A 62 3.05 -21.14 1.74
CA SER A 62 2.62 -20.89 3.11
C SER A 62 1.42 -21.78 3.49
N SER A 63 1.54 -22.53 4.59
CA SER A 63 0.43 -23.30 5.12
C SER A 63 -0.73 -22.39 5.54
N ILE A 64 -1.94 -22.96 5.58
CA ILE A 64 -3.13 -22.28 6.10
C ILE A 64 -2.91 -21.80 7.54
N VAL A 65 -2.19 -22.57 8.35
CA VAL A 65 -1.87 -22.21 9.75
C VAL A 65 -1.04 -20.93 9.80
N LEU A 66 0.01 -20.83 8.98
CA LEU A 66 0.85 -19.63 8.90
C LEU A 66 0.04 -18.42 8.47
N LYS A 67 -0.82 -18.56 7.44
CA LYS A 67 -1.67 -17.47 6.93
C LYS A 67 -2.63 -16.96 8.00
N VAL A 68 -3.34 -17.86 8.68
CA VAL A 68 -4.32 -17.49 9.72
C VAL A 68 -3.63 -16.84 10.92
N LEU A 69 -2.47 -17.36 11.33
CA LEU A 69 -1.69 -16.78 12.43
C LEU A 69 -1.23 -15.36 12.12
N PHE A 70 -0.65 -15.13 10.94
CA PHE A 70 -0.19 -13.81 10.52
C PHE A 70 -1.35 -12.81 10.37
N ILE A 71 -2.46 -13.23 9.77
CA ILE A 71 -3.66 -12.38 9.65
C ILE A 71 -4.21 -12.05 11.04
N GLY A 72 -4.31 -13.03 11.93
CA GLY A 72 -4.80 -12.84 13.30
C GLY A 72 -3.91 -11.89 14.12
N LEU A 73 -2.59 -12.07 14.08
CA LEU A 73 -1.62 -11.14 14.69
C LEU A 73 -1.73 -9.73 14.10
N THR A 74 -1.99 -9.63 12.80
CA THR A 74 -2.12 -8.35 12.09
C THR A 74 -3.40 -7.61 12.48
N ILE A 75 -4.51 -8.32 12.68
CA ILE A 75 -5.75 -7.73 13.21
C ILE A 75 -5.58 -7.36 14.68
N GLY A 76 -4.99 -8.24 15.48
CA GLY A 76 -4.76 -8.02 16.91
C GLY A 76 -3.88 -6.79 17.17
N LYS A 77 -2.78 -6.64 16.41
CA LYS A 77 -1.91 -5.45 16.52
C LYS A 77 -2.63 -4.19 16.08
N ALA A 78 -3.40 -4.23 14.98
CA ALA A 78 -4.17 -3.07 14.51
C ALA A 78 -5.22 -2.64 15.56
N TYR A 79 -5.94 -3.59 16.16
CA TYR A 79 -6.88 -3.31 17.24
C TYR A 79 -6.18 -2.69 18.45
N PHE A 80 -5.06 -3.26 18.89
CA PHE A 80 -4.31 -2.76 20.05
C PHE A 80 -3.76 -1.35 19.81
N ILE A 81 -3.26 -1.09 18.59
CA ILE A 81 -2.79 0.24 18.18
C ILE A 81 -3.95 1.23 18.19
N VAL A 82 -5.06 0.94 17.51
CA VAL A 82 -6.21 1.86 17.43
C VAL A 82 -6.78 2.13 18.82
N PHE A 83 -6.96 1.10 19.65
CA PHE A 83 -7.47 1.27 21.00
C PHE A 83 -6.54 2.10 21.89
N SER A 84 -5.22 1.89 21.79
CA SER A 84 -4.22 2.53 22.66
C SER A 84 -3.77 3.92 22.21
N PHE A 85 -3.50 4.11 20.91
CA PHE A 85 -2.99 5.37 20.36
C PHE A 85 -4.08 6.42 20.19
N MET A 86 -5.31 6.00 19.91
CA MET A 86 -6.39 6.98 19.75
C MET A 86 -7.05 7.37 21.08
N HIS A 87 -6.59 6.84 22.23
CA HIS A 87 -7.18 7.13 23.56
C HIS A 87 -8.71 6.95 23.63
N LEU A 88 -9.24 6.11 22.74
CA LEU A 88 -10.66 5.86 22.52
C LEU A 88 -11.29 5.06 23.66
N GLY A 89 -10.59 4.81 24.76
CA GLY A 89 -11.19 4.22 25.96
C GLY A 89 -12.21 5.20 26.57
N ASP A 90 -11.78 6.44 26.80
CA ASP A 90 -12.48 7.37 27.70
C ASP A 90 -13.15 8.54 26.96
N GLU A 91 -12.98 8.64 25.63
CA GLU A 91 -13.55 9.75 24.83
C GLU A 91 -14.96 9.48 24.26
N LYS A 92 -15.58 10.55 23.73
CA LYS A 92 -16.92 10.55 23.14
C LYS A 92 -17.02 9.56 21.97
N LYS A 93 -18.07 8.73 21.97
CA LYS A 93 -18.35 7.72 20.93
C LYS A 93 -18.28 8.27 19.49
N ALA A 94 -18.67 9.53 19.27
CA ALA A 94 -18.66 10.18 17.95
C ALA A 94 -17.24 10.35 17.36
N MET A 95 -16.26 10.75 18.18
CA MET A 95 -14.85 10.86 17.75
C MET A 95 -14.31 9.49 17.33
N LYS A 96 -14.69 8.43 18.04
CA LYS A 96 -14.27 7.05 17.74
C LYS A 96 -14.69 6.63 16.34
N TRP A 97 -15.96 6.82 16.01
CA TRP A 97 -16.51 6.46 14.71
C TRP A 97 -15.94 7.33 13.58
N SER A 98 -15.61 8.60 13.86
CA SER A 98 -15.01 9.49 12.86
C SER A 98 -13.66 9.01 12.33
N ILE A 99 -12.87 8.29 13.12
CA ILE A 99 -11.60 7.72 12.63
C ILE A 99 -11.74 6.25 12.27
N LEU A 100 -12.49 5.48 13.06
CA LEU A 100 -12.62 4.03 12.83
C LEU A 100 -13.37 3.73 11.52
N ALA A 101 -14.39 4.52 11.17
CA ALA A 101 -15.17 4.31 9.95
C ALA A 101 -14.35 4.47 8.65
N PRO A 102 -13.68 5.62 8.40
CA PRO A 102 -12.88 5.76 7.17
C PRO A 102 -11.73 4.74 7.11
N TYR A 103 -11.10 4.44 8.25
CA TYR A 103 -10.01 3.47 8.31
C TYR A 103 -10.48 2.04 7.96
N THR A 104 -11.65 1.64 8.45
CA THR A 104 -12.23 0.32 8.17
C THR A 104 -12.64 0.20 6.70
N ILE A 105 -13.31 1.22 6.16
CA ILE A 105 -13.71 1.25 4.75
C ILE A 105 -12.48 1.18 3.85
N PHE A 106 -11.43 1.94 4.18
CA PHE A 106 -10.18 1.94 3.44
C PHE A 106 -9.49 0.57 3.43
N ILE A 107 -9.41 -0.11 4.58
CA ILE A 107 -8.82 -1.47 4.66
C ILE A 107 -9.62 -2.46 3.80
N ILE A 108 -10.95 -2.45 3.89
CA ILE A 108 -11.79 -3.37 3.10
C ILE A 108 -11.62 -3.10 1.61
N TYR A 109 -11.54 -1.83 1.20
CA TYR A 109 -11.28 -1.44 -0.18
C TYR A 109 -9.91 -1.95 -0.68
N LEU A 110 -8.85 -1.78 0.11
CA LEU A 110 -7.52 -2.28 -0.25
C LEU A 110 -7.46 -3.82 -0.32
N ILE A 111 -8.15 -4.53 0.56
CA ILE A 111 -8.23 -6.00 0.47
C ILE A 111 -8.93 -6.40 -0.83
N GLY A 112 -10.03 -5.72 -1.18
CA GLY A 112 -10.76 -5.95 -2.43
C GLY A 112 -9.85 -5.83 -3.65
N ILE A 113 -9.16 -4.70 -3.80
CA ILE A 113 -8.28 -4.47 -4.95
C ILE A 113 -7.11 -5.47 -4.97
N CYS A 114 -6.51 -5.80 -3.82
CA CYS A 114 -5.43 -6.78 -3.77
C CYS A 114 -5.89 -8.19 -4.19
N VAL A 115 -7.10 -8.61 -3.81
CA VAL A 115 -7.64 -9.93 -4.18
C VAL A 115 -7.97 -9.96 -5.67
N GLU A 116 -8.53 -8.87 -6.21
CA GLU A 116 -8.84 -8.74 -7.63
C GLU A 116 -7.57 -8.80 -8.49
N GLU A 117 -6.56 -7.98 -8.16
CA GLU A 117 -5.25 -7.98 -8.82
C GLU A 117 -4.52 -9.32 -8.69
N ALA A 118 -4.55 -9.94 -7.50
CA ALA A 118 -3.95 -11.26 -7.30
C ALA A 118 -4.61 -12.34 -8.19
N ASN A 119 -5.94 -12.29 -8.34
CA ASN A 119 -6.66 -13.21 -9.23
C ASN A 119 -6.36 -12.94 -10.71
N TYR A 120 -6.31 -11.68 -11.11
CA TYR A 120 -5.94 -11.28 -12.47
C TYR A 120 -4.54 -11.79 -12.83
N CYS A 121 -3.56 -11.53 -11.97
CA CYS A 121 -2.18 -12.00 -12.14
C CYS A 121 -2.08 -13.54 -12.21
N ARG A 122 -2.89 -14.26 -11.41
CA ARG A 122 -2.89 -15.73 -11.40
C ARG A 122 -3.39 -16.33 -12.73
N VAL A 123 -4.39 -15.72 -13.35
CA VAL A 123 -4.98 -16.21 -14.61
C VAL A 123 -4.08 -15.90 -15.80
N ASN A 124 -3.49 -14.70 -15.86
CA ASN A 124 -2.68 -14.24 -17.01
C ASN A 124 -1.18 -14.61 -16.93
N LYS A 125 -0.73 -15.33 -15.90
CA LYS A 125 0.69 -15.67 -15.69
C LYS A 125 1.32 -16.43 -16.87
N HIS A 126 0.61 -17.39 -17.46
CA HIS A 126 1.16 -18.25 -18.51
C HIS A 126 1.39 -17.50 -19.83
N GLU A 127 0.62 -16.45 -20.10
CA GLU A 127 0.80 -15.63 -21.30
C GLU A 127 2.08 -14.78 -21.21
N MET A 128 2.34 -14.22 -20.02
CA MET A 128 3.55 -13.45 -19.76
C MET A 128 4.82 -14.31 -19.80
N ASP A 129 4.79 -15.55 -19.28
CA ASP A 129 5.93 -16.47 -19.34
C ASP A 129 6.32 -16.81 -20.79
N ASN A 130 5.34 -17.06 -21.67
CA ASN A 130 5.60 -17.37 -23.08
C ASN A 130 6.26 -16.19 -23.81
N ILE A 131 5.77 -14.97 -23.60
CA ILE A 131 6.31 -13.75 -24.24
C ILE A 131 7.77 -13.52 -23.81
N ILE A 132 8.06 -13.68 -22.52
CA ILE A 132 9.42 -13.51 -21.98
C ILE A 132 10.37 -14.58 -22.53
N VAL A 133 9.93 -15.82 -22.65
CA VAL A 133 10.74 -16.90 -23.22
C VAL A 133 11.05 -16.63 -24.69
N GLN A 134 10.06 -16.20 -25.48
CA GLN A 134 10.30 -15.91 -26.90
C GLN A 134 11.24 -14.72 -27.10
N GLN A 135 11.10 -13.64 -26.35
CA GLN A 135 12.05 -12.52 -26.37
C GLN A 135 13.47 -12.97 -26.04
N LYS A 136 13.62 -13.91 -25.10
CA LYS A 136 14.93 -14.42 -24.69
C LYS A 136 15.55 -15.34 -25.74
N ILE A 137 14.73 -16.13 -26.44
CA ILE A 137 15.16 -16.95 -27.59
C ILE A 137 15.61 -16.04 -28.74
N GLU A 138 14.81 -15.03 -29.09
CA GLU A 138 15.13 -14.05 -30.15
C GLU A 138 16.42 -13.27 -29.84
N LEU A 139 16.58 -12.78 -28.60
CA LEU A 139 17.81 -12.12 -28.18
C LEU A 139 19.03 -13.04 -28.20
N ASN A 140 18.87 -14.32 -27.83
CA ASN A 140 19.95 -15.31 -27.88
C ASN A 140 20.30 -15.70 -29.33
N GLU A 141 19.33 -15.76 -30.23
CA GLU A 141 19.54 -15.92 -31.67
C GLU A 141 20.25 -14.71 -32.27
N ALA A 142 19.82 -13.49 -31.93
CA ALA A 142 20.47 -12.26 -32.34
C ALA A 142 21.90 -12.14 -31.78
N ALA A 143 22.14 -12.59 -30.54
CA ALA A 143 23.47 -12.60 -29.93
C ALA A 143 24.42 -13.65 -30.54
N LYS A 144 23.89 -14.77 -31.07
CA LYS A 144 24.67 -15.76 -31.84
C LYS A 144 25.12 -15.22 -33.20
N HIS A 145 24.45 -14.18 -33.72
CA HIS A 145 24.81 -13.48 -34.93
C HIS A 145 25.21 -12.02 -34.63
N PRO A 146 26.39 -11.77 -34.04
CA PRO A 146 26.85 -10.42 -33.80
C PRO A 146 27.23 -9.77 -35.14
N HIS A 147 26.34 -8.90 -35.63
CA HIS A 147 26.57 -7.93 -36.71
C HIS A 147 27.02 -8.49 -38.08
N ALA A 148 26.03 -8.80 -38.92
CA ALA A 148 25.98 -8.27 -40.29
C ALA A 148 24.58 -7.65 -40.38
N GLU A 149 24.35 -6.35 -40.44
CA GLU A 149 25.05 -5.31 -41.17
C GLU A 149 24.89 -3.96 -40.45
N GLY A 150 25.97 -3.17 -40.42
CA GLY A 150 25.87 -1.74 -40.26
C GLY A 150 25.72 -1.10 -41.63
N GLY A 151 24.64 -0.37 -41.85
CA GLY A 151 24.42 0.43 -43.05
C GLY A 151 23.57 1.65 -42.68
N HIS A 152 24.17 2.83 -42.83
CA HIS A 152 23.55 4.14 -42.68
C HIS A 152 22.18 4.24 -43.37
N ASP A 153 21.25 4.99 -42.79
CA ASP A 153 20.86 6.25 -43.42
C ASP A 153 20.07 7.13 -42.44
N ALA A 154 20.71 8.24 -42.06
CA ALA A 154 20.02 9.42 -41.60
C ALA A 154 19.46 10.12 -42.85
N GLY A 155 18.15 10.22 -42.96
CA GLY A 155 17.49 10.93 -44.05
C GLY A 155 16.13 11.41 -43.63
N GLY A 156 16.06 12.64 -43.11
CA GLY A 156 14.81 13.36 -42.96
C GLY A 156 14.24 13.74 -44.32
N ALA A 157 12.93 13.64 -44.49
CA ALA A 157 12.18 14.37 -45.49
C ALA A 157 10.76 14.62 -44.96
N HIS A 158 10.51 15.91 -44.76
CA HIS A 158 9.23 16.58 -44.59
C HIS A 158 8.49 16.64 -45.95
N GLU A 159 7.24 17.13 -45.93
CA GLU A 159 6.33 17.45 -47.05
C GLU A 159 5.34 16.33 -47.47
N THR A 160 4.04 16.52 -47.69
CA THR A 160 3.08 17.63 -47.49
C THR A 160 1.66 17.05 -47.67
N HIS A 161 0.66 17.79 -47.18
CA HIS A 161 -0.78 17.59 -47.39
C HIS A 161 -1.21 17.44 -48.86
N GLU A 162 -2.27 16.65 -49.11
CA GLU A 162 -3.23 16.98 -50.17
C GLU A 162 -4.66 16.58 -49.75
N GLU A 163 -5.45 17.62 -49.46
CA GLU A 163 -6.90 17.62 -49.36
C GLU A 163 -7.47 17.90 -50.75
N THR A 164 -8.27 17.00 -51.32
CA THR A 164 -9.13 17.35 -52.44
C THR A 164 -10.47 16.61 -52.41
N ALA A 165 -11.49 17.41 -52.09
CA ALA A 165 -12.74 17.58 -52.83
C ALA A 165 -13.77 16.43 -52.93
N LYS A 166 -14.91 16.67 -52.26
CA LYS A 166 -16.26 16.14 -52.54
C LYS A 166 -16.82 16.79 -53.82
N PRO A 167 -17.70 16.10 -54.57
CA PRO A 167 -19.09 16.59 -54.75
C PRO A 167 -20.12 15.44 -54.65
N ALA A 168 -21.23 15.57 -53.88
CA ALA A 168 -22.56 16.09 -54.27
C ALA A 168 -23.28 15.18 -55.30
N GLU A 169 -24.16 14.26 -54.89
CA GLU A 169 -25.60 14.40 -54.58
C GLU A 169 -26.54 14.30 -55.81
N SER A 170 -27.39 13.25 -55.84
CA SER A 170 -28.76 13.21 -56.40
C SER A 170 -29.38 11.89 -55.91
N GLY A 171 -30.47 11.79 -55.15
CA GLY A 171 -31.75 12.51 -55.22
C GLY A 171 -32.74 11.63 -55.99
N HIS A 172 -33.69 10.96 -55.30
CA HIS A 172 -34.93 10.45 -55.91
C HIS A 172 -36.04 10.26 -54.85
N HIS A 173 -37.08 11.08 -55.04
CA HIS A 173 -38.51 10.97 -54.68
C HIS A 173 -38.97 10.99 -53.21
#